data_AF-A0A0C9W3H5-F1
#
_entry.id   AF-A0A0C9W3H5-F1
#
_cell.length_a   1.000
_cell.length_b   1.000
_cell.length_c   1.000
_cell.angle_alpha   90.00
_cell.angle_beta   90.00
_cell.angle_gamma   90.00
#
_symmetry.space_group_name_H-M   'P 1'
#
loop_
_entity.id
_entity.type
_entity.pdbx_description
1 polymer ?
#
loop_
_entity_poly.entity_id
_entity_poly.type
_entity_poly.pdbx_seq_one_letter_code
_entity_poly.pdbx_strand_id
1 'polypeptide(L)' 'MHATGLLSVLIALLGLASASPASPELLERRVTHTGTATYYFQEGAAGACGIVHKDTDHVVALQTAQYANGVQCGYDYR' A
#
# COMPACT_ATOMS: atom_id res chain seq x y z
N MET A 1 53.10 13.98 -14.52
CA MET A 1 52.32 12.75 -14.78
C MET A 1 52.48 11.83 -13.56
N HIS A 2 51.43 11.15 -13.07
CA HIS A 2 51.40 10.08 -12.03
C HIS A 2 50.80 10.37 -10.63
N ALA A 3 50.42 11.59 -10.26
CA ALA A 3 49.84 11.83 -8.91
C ALA A 3 48.31 11.71 -8.83
N THR A 4 47.60 11.60 -9.96
CA THR A 4 46.12 11.62 -10.01
C THR A 4 45.47 10.24 -10.12
N GLY A 5 46.23 9.19 -10.44
CA GLY A 5 45.68 7.84 -10.65
C GLY A 5 45.34 7.08 -9.37
N LEU A 6 46.08 7.32 -8.29
CA LEU A 6 45.89 6.62 -7.01
C LEU A 6 44.67 7.11 -6.23
N LEU A 7 44.28 8.37 -6.41
CA LEU A 7 43.12 8.96 -5.73
C LEU A 7 41.78 8.46 -6.29
N SER A 8 41.73 8.11 -7.58
CA SER A 8 40.52 7.60 -8.23
C SER A 8 40.17 6.16 -7.83
N VAL A 9 41.14 5.35 -7.43
CA VAL A 9 40.91 3.94 -7.06
C VAL A 9 40.25 3.82 -5.68
N LEU A 10 40.55 4.72 -4.74
CA LEU A 10 39.98 4.64 -3.38
C LEU A 10 38.45 4.89 -3.34
N ILE A 11 37.91 5.69 -4.27
CA ILE A 11 36.48 6.06 -4.26
C ILE A 11 35.60 4.86 -4.68
N ALA A 12 36.12 3.94 -5.49
CA ALA A 12 35.35 2.80 -5.99
C ALA A 12 35.08 1.71 -4.92
N LEU A 13 35.83 1.68 -3.83
CA LEU A 13 35.72 0.63 -2.79
C LEU A 13 34.71 0.96 -1.68
N LEU A 14 34.21 2.19 -1.61
CA LEU A 14 33.26 2.64 -0.56
C LEU A 14 31.78 2.45 -0.96
N GLY A 15 31.51 1.89 -2.14
CA GLY A 15 30.17 1.73 -2.71
C GLY A 15 29.37 0.52 -2.21
N LEU A 16 29.90 -0.35 -1.34
CA LEU A 16 29.12 -1.40 -0.68
C LEU A 16 28.34 -0.82 0.53
N ALA A 17 27.53 0.21 0.26
CA ALA A 17 26.57 0.72 1.22
C ALA A 17 25.47 -0.34 1.42
N SER A 18 25.64 -1.13 2.48
CA SER A 18 24.57 -1.48 3.43
C SER A 18 23.19 -1.71 2.81
N ALA A 19 22.98 -2.90 2.26
CA ALA A 19 21.64 -3.49 2.27
C ALA A 19 21.27 -3.76 3.74
N SER A 20 20.74 -2.73 4.42
CA SER A 20 20.09 -2.94 5.69
C SER A 20 18.93 -3.89 5.41
N PRO A 21 18.77 -5.04 6.13
CA PRO A 21 17.49 -5.68 6.14
C PRO A 21 16.54 -4.61 6.66
N ALA A 22 15.57 -4.19 5.83
CA ALA A 22 14.43 -3.46 6.33
C ALA A 22 13.95 -4.31 7.51
N SER A 23 14.00 -3.73 8.71
CA SER A 23 13.36 -4.27 9.89
C SER A 23 12.00 -4.79 9.45
N PRO A 24 11.47 -5.90 9.99
CA PRO A 24 10.06 -6.18 9.79
C PRO A 24 9.31 -4.98 10.38
N GLU A 25 8.98 -3.99 9.55
CA GLU A 25 7.76 -3.24 9.72
C GLU A 25 6.74 -4.31 10.02
N LEU A 26 6.03 -4.12 11.12
CA LEU A 26 4.96 -4.98 11.53
C LEU A 26 3.97 -4.94 10.36
N LEU A 27 4.15 -5.83 9.36
CA LEU A 27 3.32 -5.87 8.17
C LEU A 27 1.92 -6.01 8.73
N GLU A 28 1.13 -4.95 8.54
CA GLU A 28 -0.26 -4.87 8.95
C GLU A 28 -0.87 -6.24 8.71
N ARG A 29 -1.35 -6.88 9.78
CA ARG A 29 -1.78 -8.27 9.73
C ARG A 29 -2.82 -8.41 8.63
N ARG A 30 -2.39 -8.94 7.49
CA ARG A 30 -3.24 -9.11 6.32
C ARG A 30 -4.11 -10.33 6.57
N VAL A 31 -5.35 -10.08 6.98
CA VAL A 31 -6.34 -11.14 7.19
C VAL A 31 -7.00 -11.46 5.85
N THR A 32 -6.81 -12.70 5.38
CA THR A 32 -7.52 -13.19 4.19
C THR A 32 -8.94 -13.57 4.58
N HIS A 33 -9.91 -13.01 3.88
CA HIS A 33 -11.31 -13.35 4.05
C HIS A 33 -11.80 -14.08 2.81
N THR A 34 -12.64 -15.09 3.01
CA THR A 34 -13.32 -15.81 1.93
C THR A 34 -14.81 -15.53 2.01
N GLY A 35 -15.45 -15.30 0.87
CA GLY A 35 -16.89 -15.04 0.81
C GLY A 35 -17.39 -14.87 -0.62
N THR A 36 -18.67 -14.55 -0.73
CA THR A 36 -19.31 -14.23 -2.01
C THR A 36 -19.39 -12.73 -2.17
N ALA A 37 -19.03 -12.22 -3.34
CA ALA A 37 -19.15 -10.81 -3.70
C ALA A 37 -20.12 -10.64 -4.87
N THR A 38 -20.77 -9.48 -4.91
CA THR A 38 -21.55 -8.99 -6.05
C THR A 38 -21.04 -7.61 -6.45
N TYR A 39 -21.52 -7.06 -7.56
CA TYR A 39 -21.14 -5.72 -8.03
C TYR A 39 -22.37 -4.82 -8.16
N TYR A 40 -22.15 -3.52 -8.03
CA TYR A 40 -23.14 -2.47 -8.24
C TYR A 40 -22.44 -1.16 -8.61
N PHE A 41 -23.19 -0.21 -9.16
CA PHE A 41 -22.74 1.16 -9.44
C PHE A 41 -23.30 2.12 -8.39
N GLN A 42 -22.53 3.14 -8.02
CA GLN A 42 -22.98 4.14 -7.05
C GLN A 42 -23.91 5.18 -7.69
N GLU A 43 -23.79 5.42 -9.00
CA GLU A 43 -24.65 6.34 -9.75
C GLU A 43 -24.69 7.75 -9.11
N GLY A 44 -23.57 8.17 -8.52
CA GLY A 44 -23.43 9.46 -7.83
C GLY A 44 -23.98 9.51 -6.40
N ALA A 45 -24.47 8.41 -5.82
CA ALA A 45 -24.90 8.33 -4.44
C ALA A 45 -23.72 8.08 -3.48
N ALA A 46 -23.75 8.72 -2.30
CA ALA A 46 -22.73 8.50 -1.29
C ALA A 46 -22.89 7.11 -0.62
N GLY A 47 -21.77 6.40 -0.45
CA GLY A 47 -21.75 5.16 0.33
C GLY A 47 -21.85 5.40 1.84
N ALA A 48 -21.77 4.31 2.63
CA ALA A 48 -21.85 4.39 4.11
C ALA A 48 -20.74 5.26 4.74
N CYS A 49 -19.58 5.37 4.08
CA CYS A 49 -18.50 6.26 4.48
C CYS A 49 -18.76 7.76 4.15
N GLY A 50 -19.90 8.09 3.54
CA GLY A 50 -20.26 9.46 3.17
C GLY A 50 -19.53 10.02 1.95
N ILE A 51 -18.79 9.20 1.22
CA ILE A 51 -18.03 9.59 0.02
C ILE A 51 -18.76 9.08 -1.23
N VAL A 52 -18.84 9.94 -2.24
CA VAL A 52 -19.26 9.59 -3.59
C VAL A 52 -18.02 9.22 -4.39
N HIS A 53 -17.99 8.00 -4.90
CA HIS A 53 -16.96 7.54 -5.83
C HIS A 53 -17.50 7.51 -7.25
N LYS A 54 -16.62 7.57 -8.24
CA LYS A 54 -17.03 7.34 -9.63
C LYS A 54 -17.33 5.87 -9.83
N ASP A 55 -18.21 5.54 -10.76
CA ASP A 55 -18.53 4.15 -11.12
C ASP A 55 -17.35 3.38 -11.74
N THR A 56 -16.30 4.10 -12.11
CA THR A 56 -15.02 3.55 -12.58
C THR A 56 -14.02 3.27 -11.45
N ASP A 57 -14.28 3.74 -10.23
CA ASP A 57 -13.37 3.57 -9.10
C ASP A 57 -13.51 2.17 -8.52
N HIS A 58 -12.38 1.54 -8.18
CA HIS A 58 -12.39 0.24 -7.51
C HIS A 58 -12.62 0.44 -6.02
N VAL A 59 -13.88 0.30 -5.60
CA VAL A 59 -14.30 0.39 -4.20
C VAL A 59 -15.11 -0.84 -3.81
N VAL A 60 -15.05 -1.20 -2.53
CA VAL A 60 -15.78 -2.37 -2.00
C VAL A 60 -16.80 -1.91 -0.95
N ALA A 61 -18.04 -2.40 -1.08
CA ALA A 61 -19.04 -2.29 -0.04
C ALA A 61 -18.92 -3.49 0.91
N LEU A 62 -18.67 -3.20 2.18
CA LEU A 62 -18.50 -4.22 3.21
C LEU A 62 -19.84 -4.62 3.84
N GLN A 63 -19.94 -5.88 4.26
CA GLN A 63 -21.04 -6.30 5.13
C GLN A 63 -20.98 -5.55 6.47
N THR A 64 -22.13 -5.34 7.12
CA THR A 64 -22.25 -4.54 8.35
C THR A 64 -21.23 -4.92 9.43
N ALA A 65 -20.99 -6.22 9.64
CA ALA A 65 -20.03 -6.70 10.62
C ALA A 65 -18.58 -6.32 10.28
N GLN A 66 -18.21 -6.32 9.00
CA GLN A 66 -16.88 -5.94 8.53
C GLN A 66 -16.73 -4.42 8.46
N TYR A 67 -17.76 -3.70 8.03
CA TYR A 67 -17.80 -2.24 8.03
C TYR A 67 -17.48 -1.64 9.41
N ALA A 68 -17.87 -2.35 10.48
CA ALA A 68 -17.50 -2.06 11.85
C ALA A 68 -17.76 -0.58 12.24
N ASN A 69 -18.97 -0.08 11.92
CA ASN A 69 -19.38 1.31 12.16
C ASN A 69 -18.45 2.36 11.53
N GLY A 70 -17.85 2.05 10.37
CA GLY A 70 -17.00 2.98 9.63
C GLY A 70 -15.52 2.90 9.97
N VAL A 71 -15.12 2.01 10.88
CA VAL A 71 -13.71 1.77 11.20
C VAL A 71 -12.91 1.32 9.97
N GLN A 72 -13.57 0.73 8.97
CA GLN A 72 -12.93 0.29 7.73
C GLN A 72 -12.99 1.30 6.58
N CYS A 73 -13.49 2.53 6.79
CA CYS A 73 -13.46 3.55 5.75
C CYS A 73 -12.02 3.96 5.41
N GLY A 74 -11.68 3.99 4.11
CA GLY A 74 -10.37 4.41 3.62
C GLY A 74 -9.29 3.32 3.61
N TYR A 75 -9.61 2.09 4.01
CA TYR A 75 -8.70 0.96 3.91
C TYR A 75 -8.68 0.35 2.50
N ASP A 76 -7.51 -0.14 2.10
CA ASP A 76 -7.29 -0.89 0.86
C ASP A 76 -7.55 -2.39 1.07
N TYR A 77 -8.23 -3.01 0.11
CA TYR A 77 -8.49 -4.44 0.08
C TYR A 77 -7.82 -5.05 -1.15
N ARG A 78 -7.13 -6.19 -0.93
CA ARG A 78 -6.33 -6.86 -1.97
C ARG A 78 -6.69 -8.33 -2.10
#